data_AF-A0A258RQU8-F1
#
_entry.id   AF-A0A258RQU8-F1
#
_cell.length_a   1.000
_cell.length_b   1.000
_cell.length_c   1.000
_cell.angle_alpha   90.00
_cell.angle_beta   90.00
_cell.angle_gamma   90.00
#
_symmetry.space_group_name_H-M   'P 1'
#
loop_
_entity.id
_entity.type
_entity.pdbx_description
1 polymer ?
#
loop_
_entity_poly.entity_id
_entity_poly.type
_entity_poly.pdbx_seq_one_letter_code
_entity_poly.pdbx_strand_id
1 'polypeptide(L)'
;MGDVCGAEVLVRNLKAQGVKHVFGIPGAKVDRVYDCLNGSGIETVVCRHEQNAAFIAAGVGKMTGQAGVCLVTSGPGCTNLVTGFATANSEGMPLVGLGGSVPRAEIMKQTHQSLDTVNLFRPVTRYAAEIEAGESIGEILANAFRAAESGRRGAAYVSLPNDVMNDPAPDRVLTPARVPRLGAAPEEEIAEAVRLIEAASLPVLLLGMDASRPANAAAVRALLSAHPLATVCTYQGAGVVPRAALDCFGGRIGLFHNQPSDRLLDAADLVIAIGYNPIEY
;
A
#
# COMPACT_ATOMS: atom_id res chain seq x y z
N MET A 1 32.00 -3.90 -17.84
CA MET A 1 30.55 -4.07 -17.65
C MET A 1 29.98 -2.73 -18.05
N GLY A 2 29.34 -2.62 -19.21
CA GLY A 2 28.98 -1.31 -19.78
C GLY A 2 27.91 -0.66 -18.91
N ASP A 3 28.10 0.61 -18.55
CA ASP A 3 27.15 1.34 -17.72
C ASP A 3 25.82 1.47 -18.48
N VAL A 4 24.74 0.96 -17.88
CA VAL A 4 23.36 1.13 -18.35
C VAL A 4 22.82 2.44 -17.79
N CYS A 5 21.84 3.08 -18.43
CA CYS A 5 21.26 4.31 -17.87
C CYS A 5 20.43 4.02 -16.60
N GLY A 6 20.31 5.00 -15.70
CA GLY A 6 19.56 4.84 -14.45
C GLY A 6 18.11 4.34 -14.63
N ALA A 7 17.42 4.78 -15.68
CA ALA A 7 16.08 4.29 -16.03
C ALA A 7 16.04 2.77 -16.29
N GLU A 8 17.08 2.21 -16.91
CA GLU A 8 17.17 0.78 -17.17
C GLU A 8 17.40 0.00 -15.87
N VAL A 9 18.25 0.52 -14.97
CA VAL A 9 18.44 -0.04 -13.61
C VAL A 9 17.12 -0.03 -12.84
N LEU A 10 16.37 1.08 -12.91
CA LEU A 10 15.06 1.22 -12.26
C LEU A 10 14.07 0.15 -12.77
N VAL A 11 13.92 0.00 -14.09
CA VAL A 11 13.01 -0.98 -14.69
C VAL A 11 13.40 -2.41 -14.35
N ARG A 12 14.70 -2.73 -14.37
CA ARG A 12 15.19 -4.05 -13.94
C ARG A 12 14.88 -4.33 -12.47
N ASN A 13 15.01 -3.33 -11.59
CA ASN A 13 14.62 -3.47 -10.19
C ASN A 13 13.09 -3.60 -10.01
N LEU A 14 12.25 -2.88 -10.78
CA LEU A 14 10.79 -3.07 -10.78
C LEU A 14 10.42 -4.51 -11.17
N LYS A 15 11.07 -5.05 -12.20
CA LYS A 15 10.87 -6.45 -12.62
C LYS A 15 11.28 -7.43 -11.53
N ALA A 16 12.38 -7.16 -10.82
CA ALA A 16 12.82 -7.97 -9.69
C ALA A 16 11.80 -7.96 -8.52
N GLN A 17 11.10 -6.85 -8.32
CA GLN A 17 9.97 -6.72 -7.38
C GLN A 17 8.70 -7.48 -7.84
N GLY A 18 8.72 -8.09 -9.03
CA GLY A 18 7.57 -8.82 -9.57
C GLY A 18 6.49 -7.94 -10.18
N VAL A 19 6.79 -6.66 -10.45
CA VAL A 19 5.87 -5.72 -11.09
C VAL A 19 5.51 -6.23 -12.48
N LYS A 20 4.20 -6.28 -12.75
CA LYS A 20 3.66 -6.72 -14.05
C LYS A 20 3.09 -5.58 -14.88
N HIS A 21 2.54 -4.57 -14.21
CA HIS A 21 1.89 -3.43 -14.84
C HIS A 21 2.36 -2.13 -14.18
N VAL A 22 2.54 -1.10 -14.99
CA VAL A 22 2.76 0.28 -14.54
C VAL A 22 1.64 1.14 -15.12
N PHE A 23 0.93 1.84 -14.23
CA PHE A 23 -0.19 2.71 -14.60
C PHE A 23 0.29 4.15 -14.64
N GLY A 24 0.00 4.90 -15.70
CA GLY A 24 0.56 6.25 -15.74
C GLY A 24 0.32 7.06 -16.99
N ILE A 25 0.96 8.22 -17.02
CA ILE A 25 0.97 9.15 -18.15
C ILE A 25 2.42 9.61 -18.38
N PRO A 26 2.98 9.43 -19.59
CA PRO A 26 4.34 9.83 -19.89
C PRO A 26 4.51 11.36 -19.93
N GLY A 27 5.75 11.81 -19.81
CA GLY A 27 6.13 13.20 -20.03
C GLY A 27 7.64 13.36 -20.00
N ALA A 28 8.13 14.52 -20.45
CA ALA A 28 9.54 14.74 -20.76
C ALA A 28 10.54 14.46 -19.62
N LYS A 29 10.11 14.49 -18.35
CA LYS A 29 11.02 14.25 -17.21
C LYS A 29 11.17 12.77 -16.85
N VAL A 30 10.31 11.91 -17.40
CA VAL A 30 10.25 10.46 -17.10
C VAL A 30 10.19 9.59 -18.36
N ASP A 31 10.27 10.19 -19.54
CA ASP A 31 10.16 9.52 -20.84
C ASP A 31 11.20 8.40 -21.02
N ARG A 32 12.42 8.59 -20.50
CA ARG A 32 13.46 7.57 -20.51
C ARG A 32 13.06 6.30 -19.76
N VAL A 33 12.28 6.42 -18.68
CA VAL A 33 11.74 5.26 -17.95
C VAL A 33 10.68 4.56 -18.80
N TYR A 34 9.81 5.30 -19.49
CA TYR A 34 8.83 4.73 -20.41
C TYR A 34 9.48 4.03 -21.60
N ASP A 35 10.56 4.57 -22.14
CA ASP A 35 11.36 3.94 -23.19
C ASP A 35 11.94 2.61 -22.71
N CYS A 36 12.55 2.59 -21.51
CA CYS A 36 13.07 1.37 -20.90
C CYS A 36 12.00 0.34 -20.51
N LEU A 37 10.75 0.76 -20.29
CA LEU A 37 9.64 -0.18 -20.06
C LEU A 37 9.30 -0.97 -21.33
N ASN A 38 9.55 -0.42 -22.52
CA ASN A 38 9.32 -1.10 -23.78
C ASN A 38 10.21 -2.35 -23.90
N GLY A 39 9.62 -3.51 -24.19
CA GLY A 39 10.34 -4.79 -24.26
C GLY A 39 10.82 -5.35 -22.91
N SER A 40 10.58 -4.67 -21.78
CA SER A 40 10.98 -5.15 -20.44
C SER A 40 10.17 -6.36 -19.95
N GLY A 41 8.96 -6.54 -20.49
CA GLY A 41 7.94 -7.48 -20.02
C GLY A 41 7.01 -6.92 -18.93
N ILE A 42 7.20 -5.66 -18.52
CA ILE A 42 6.24 -4.90 -17.72
C ILE A 42 5.29 -4.17 -18.67
N GLU A 43 3.99 -4.39 -18.54
CA GLU A 43 3.00 -3.72 -19.37
C GLU A 43 2.75 -2.29 -18.89
N THR A 44 2.82 -1.34 -19.83
CA THR A 44 2.44 0.06 -19.55
C THR A 44 0.97 0.26 -19.85
N VAL A 45 0.19 0.63 -18.83
CA VAL A 45 -1.24 0.95 -18.95
C VAL A 45 -1.42 2.45 -18.90
N VAL A 46 -1.66 3.04 -20.07
CA VAL A 46 -1.86 4.49 -20.22
C VAL A 46 -3.18 4.90 -19.60
N CYS A 47 -3.11 5.77 -18.60
CA CYS A 47 -4.28 6.36 -17.95
C CYS A 47 -4.65 7.70 -18.60
N ARG A 48 -5.87 8.18 -18.33
CA ARG A 48 -6.33 9.50 -18.82
C ARG A 48 -6.24 10.61 -17.79
N HIS A 49 -5.92 10.25 -16.54
CA HIS A 49 -5.60 11.16 -15.44
C HIS A 49 -4.73 10.41 -14.43
N GLU A 50 -3.71 11.05 -13.86
CA GLU A 50 -2.76 10.42 -12.93
C GLU A 50 -3.44 9.93 -11.65
N GLN A 51 -4.41 10.69 -11.14
CA GLN A 51 -5.31 10.24 -10.06
C GLN A 51 -5.85 8.82 -10.28
N ASN A 52 -6.29 8.50 -11.50
CA ASN A 52 -6.84 7.19 -11.81
C ASN A 52 -5.74 6.13 -11.87
N ALA A 53 -4.53 6.49 -12.32
CA ALA A 53 -3.37 5.61 -12.25
C ALA A 53 -3.05 5.21 -10.80
N ALA A 54 -3.09 6.17 -9.87
CA ALA A 54 -2.93 5.88 -8.44
C ALA A 54 -4.03 4.96 -7.91
N PHE A 55 -5.31 5.21 -8.24
CA PHE A 55 -6.42 4.37 -7.80
C PHE A 55 -6.35 2.94 -8.35
N ILE A 56 -6.02 2.77 -9.63
CA ILE A 56 -5.87 1.44 -10.24
C ILE A 56 -4.70 0.70 -9.57
N ALA A 57 -3.55 1.35 -9.42
CA ALA A 57 -2.38 0.78 -8.75
C ALA A 57 -2.70 0.38 -7.29
N ALA A 58 -3.36 1.25 -6.52
CA ALA A 58 -3.80 0.93 -5.17
C ALA A 58 -4.75 -0.27 -5.15
N GLY A 59 -5.70 -0.34 -6.09
CA GLY A 59 -6.63 -1.46 -6.26
C GLY A 59 -5.91 -2.78 -6.50
N VAL A 60 -4.91 -2.79 -7.39
CA VAL A 60 -4.01 -3.94 -7.58
C VAL A 60 -3.36 -4.31 -6.25
N GLY A 61 -2.82 -3.32 -5.54
CA GLY A 61 -2.22 -3.49 -4.23
C GLY A 61 -3.11 -4.19 -3.21
N LYS A 62 -4.37 -3.75 -3.12
CA LYS A 62 -5.37 -4.30 -2.21
C LYS A 62 -5.71 -5.76 -2.55
N MET A 63 -5.82 -6.10 -3.83
CA MET A 63 -6.20 -7.44 -4.28
C MET A 63 -5.06 -8.46 -4.18
N THR A 64 -3.84 -8.06 -4.54
CA THR A 64 -2.68 -8.98 -4.61
C THR A 64 -1.89 -9.02 -3.30
N GLY A 65 -1.97 -7.94 -2.52
CA GLY A 65 -1.10 -7.71 -1.37
C GLY A 65 0.35 -7.36 -1.74
N GLN A 66 0.65 -7.16 -3.03
CA GLN A 66 1.91 -6.66 -3.58
C GLN A 66 1.68 -5.25 -4.10
N ALA A 67 2.60 -4.32 -3.87
CA ALA A 67 2.40 -2.93 -4.23
C ALA A 67 2.12 -2.75 -5.74
N GLY A 68 1.00 -2.10 -6.06
CA GLY A 68 0.79 -1.61 -7.42
C GLY A 68 1.70 -0.42 -7.70
N VAL A 69 2.04 -0.20 -8.98
CA VAL A 69 2.99 0.85 -9.38
C VAL A 69 2.32 1.85 -10.30
N CYS A 70 2.46 3.14 -9.98
CA CYS A 70 2.15 4.21 -10.92
C CYS A 70 3.39 5.06 -11.26
N LEU A 71 3.43 5.56 -12.49
CA LEU A 71 4.55 6.34 -13.05
C LEU A 71 4.00 7.61 -13.71
N VAL A 72 4.57 8.77 -13.37
CA VAL A 72 4.11 10.07 -13.88
C VAL A 72 5.28 11.02 -14.11
N THR A 73 5.05 12.06 -14.92
CA THR A 73 6.02 13.15 -15.10
C THR A 73 6.05 14.11 -13.90
N SER A 74 6.98 15.07 -13.93
CA SER A 74 7.16 16.15 -12.95
C SER A 74 5.96 17.08 -12.80
N GLY A 75 6.01 17.92 -11.76
CA GLY A 75 5.04 18.99 -11.50
C GLY A 75 3.59 18.47 -11.48
N PRO A 76 2.73 18.86 -12.43
CA PRO A 76 1.32 18.49 -12.43
C PRO A 76 1.08 16.98 -12.44
N GLY A 77 1.94 16.19 -13.09
CA GLY A 77 1.82 14.74 -13.09
C GLY A 77 1.92 14.17 -11.67
N CYS A 78 2.88 14.68 -10.89
CA CYS A 78 3.03 14.33 -9.48
C CYS A 78 1.89 14.90 -8.62
N THR A 79 1.54 16.18 -8.73
CA THR A 79 0.48 16.76 -7.87
C THR A 79 -0.88 16.10 -8.08
N ASN A 80 -1.17 15.60 -9.29
CA ASN A 80 -2.40 14.88 -9.60
C ASN A 80 -2.51 13.50 -8.94
N LEU A 81 -1.40 12.95 -8.39
CA LEU A 81 -1.42 11.70 -7.64
C LEU A 81 -1.83 11.89 -6.17
N VAL A 82 -1.70 13.10 -5.59
CA VAL A 82 -1.78 13.33 -4.14
C VAL A 82 -3.04 12.74 -3.51
N THR A 83 -4.21 12.95 -4.12
CA THR A 83 -5.48 12.38 -3.64
C THR A 83 -5.46 10.85 -3.63
N GLY A 84 -4.97 10.23 -4.71
CA GLY A 84 -4.88 8.78 -4.79
C GLY A 84 -3.92 8.18 -3.77
N PHE A 85 -2.84 8.89 -3.45
CA PHE A 85 -1.87 8.49 -2.43
C PHE A 85 -2.46 8.60 -1.02
N ALA A 86 -3.15 9.71 -0.73
CA ALA A 86 -3.86 9.89 0.54
C ALA A 86 -4.91 8.79 0.76
N THR A 87 -5.68 8.43 -0.27
CA THR A 87 -6.63 7.31 -0.22
C THR A 87 -5.90 6.00 0.05
N ALA A 88 -4.92 5.63 -0.77
CA ALA A 88 -4.21 4.36 -0.64
C ALA A 88 -3.53 4.21 0.74
N ASN A 89 -2.91 5.28 1.23
CA ASN A 89 -2.23 5.28 2.52
C ASN A 89 -3.21 5.14 3.70
N SER A 90 -4.33 5.87 3.66
CA SER A 90 -5.37 5.81 4.69
C SER A 90 -6.04 4.43 4.71
N GLU A 91 -6.30 3.87 3.53
CA GLU A 91 -6.98 2.59 3.33
C GLU A 91 -6.05 1.37 3.36
N GLY A 92 -4.79 1.53 3.74
CA GLY A 92 -3.85 0.40 3.84
C GLY A 92 -3.59 -0.34 2.53
N MET A 93 -3.67 0.34 1.39
CA MET A 93 -3.48 -0.22 0.06
C MET A 93 -2.02 -0.04 -0.36
N PRO A 94 -1.25 -1.12 -0.57
CA PRO A 94 0.16 -1.02 -0.91
C PRO A 94 0.31 -0.41 -2.31
N LEU A 95 1.01 0.72 -2.39
CA LEU A 95 1.18 1.52 -3.61
C LEU A 95 2.60 2.10 -3.65
N VAL A 96 3.27 1.98 -4.79
CA VAL A 96 4.54 2.68 -5.06
C VAL A 96 4.35 3.66 -6.23
N GLY A 97 4.61 4.93 -5.96
CA GLY A 97 4.59 6.01 -6.95
C GLY A 97 5.97 6.41 -7.40
N LEU A 98 6.12 6.59 -8.70
CA LEU A 98 7.34 7.04 -9.34
C LEU A 98 7.02 8.36 -10.07
N GLY A 99 7.62 9.46 -9.63
CA GLY A 99 7.38 10.78 -10.20
C GLY A 99 8.65 11.36 -10.79
N GLY A 100 8.63 11.78 -12.06
CA GLY A 100 9.74 12.53 -12.64
C GLY A 100 10.00 13.84 -11.89
N SER A 101 11.24 14.31 -11.89
CA SER A 101 11.64 15.62 -11.38
C SER A 101 12.57 16.30 -12.38
N VAL A 102 12.78 17.60 -12.19
CA VAL A 102 13.75 18.35 -12.98
C VAL A 102 15.17 17.83 -12.73
N PRO A 103 16.15 18.11 -13.60
CA PRO A 103 17.54 17.80 -13.31
C PRO A 103 17.97 18.39 -11.96
N ARG A 104 18.83 17.69 -11.21
CA ARG A 104 19.26 18.12 -9.86
C ARG A 104 19.79 19.57 -9.84
N ALA A 105 20.49 20.00 -10.89
CA ALA A 105 21.03 21.35 -11.02
C ALA A 105 19.96 22.46 -11.21
N GLU A 106 18.69 22.09 -11.39
CA GLU A 106 17.57 23.01 -11.60
C GLU A 106 16.56 23.02 -10.45
N ILE A 107 16.73 22.19 -9.42
CA ILE A 107 15.72 22.01 -8.37
C ILE A 107 15.37 23.31 -7.62
N MET A 108 16.36 24.20 -7.43
CA MET A 108 16.18 25.51 -6.78
C MET A 108 15.85 26.65 -7.75
N LYS A 109 15.65 26.35 -9.05
CA LYS A 109 15.27 27.35 -10.05
C LYS A 109 13.75 27.43 -10.17
N GLN A 110 13.25 28.61 -10.52
CA GLN A 110 11.88 28.80 -11.00
C GLN A 110 11.76 28.29 -12.44
N THR A 111 11.76 26.96 -12.60
CA THR A 111 11.70 26.29 -13.90
C THR A 111 10.40 25.49 -14.05
N HIS A 112 10.06 25.16 -15.30
CA HIS A 112 8.83 24.49 -15.64
C HIS A 112 8.72 23.12 -14.93
N GLN A 113 7.65 22.94 -14.16
CA GLN A 113 7.33 21.71 -13.43
C GLN A 113 8.30 21.33 -12.30
N SER A 114 9.16 22.25 -11.84
CA SER A 114 9.92 22.06 -10.59
C SER A 114 9.01 22.24 -9.38
N LEU A 115 9.06 21.30 -8.44
CA LEU A 115 8.34 21.31 -7.18
C LEU A 115 9.02 20.35 -6.21
N ASP A 116 9.03 20.68 -4.92
CA ASP A 116 9.44 19.75 -3.85
C ASP A 116 8.34 18.69 -3.64
N THR A 117 8.38 17.65 -4.46
CA THR A 117 7.42 16.55 -4.41
C THR A 117 7.63 15.66 -3.18
N VAL A 118 8.87 15.50 -2.70
CA VAL A 118 9.12 14.70 -1.50
C VAL A 118 8.38 15.26 -0.29
N ASN A 119 8.44 16.57 -0.06
CA ASN A 119 7.70 17.20 1.04
C ASN A 119 6.19 17.26 0.77
N LEU A 120 5.76 17.33 -0.50
CA LEU A 120 4.35 17.20 -0.87
C LEU A 120 3.76 15.83 -0.51
N PHE A 121 4.51 14.74 -0.74
CA PHE A 121 4.04 13.37 -0.52
C PHE A 121 4.26 12.87 0.91
N ARG A 122 5.23 13.42 1.64
CA ARG A 122 5.53 13.05 3.04
C ARG A 122 4.30 12.97 3.95
N PRO A 123 3.33 13.90 3.94
CA PRO A 123 2.14 13.79 4.80
C PRO A 123 1.12 12.72 4.36
N VAL A 124 1.19 12.24 3.11
CA VAL A 124 0.21 11.31 2.52
C VAL A 124 0.81 9.94 2.17
N THR A 125 2.00 9.64 2.68
CA THR A 125 2.74 8.40 2.43
C THR A 125 3.46 7.91 3.68
N ARG A 126 3.84 6.63 3.68
CA ARG A 126 4.73 6.05 4.70
C ARG A 126 6.21 6.29 4.40
N TYR A 127 6.52 6.56 3.13
CA TYR A 127 7.86 6.75 2.63
C TYR A 127 7.80 7.73 1.45
N ALA A 128 8.63 8.77 1.49
CA ALA A 128 8.83 9.69 0.40
C ALA A 128 10.33 9.99 0.30
N ALA A 129 10.93 9.77 -0.86
CA ALA A 129 12.35 10.00 -1.10
C ALA A 129 12.61 10.46 -2.54
N GLU A 130 13.77 11.07 -2.77
CA GLU A 130 14.29 11.36 -4.11
C GLU A 130 15.56 10.53 -4.36
N ILE A 131 15.73 10.02 -5.57
CA ILE A 131 16.95 9.31 -5.97
C ILE A 131 17.99 10.33 -6.42
N GLU A 132 18.99 10.59 -5.58
CA GLU A 132 20.03 11.58 -5.88
C GLU A 132 21.22 11.01 -6.69
N ALA A 133 21.37 9.68 -6.77
CA ALA A 133 22.49 9.02 -7.44
C ALA A 133 22.11 7.65 -8.02
N GLY A 134 22.72 7.26 -9.14
CA GLY A 134 22.42 6.00 -9.84
C GLY A 134 22.66 4.75 -8.97
N GLU A 135 23.68 4.80 -8.10
CA GLU A 135 24.06 3.77 -7.13
C GLU A 135 22.92 3.44 -6.15
N SER A 136 22.08 4.42 -5.85
CA SER A 136 21.04 4.34 -4.82
C SER A 136 19.68 3.85 -5.34
N ILE A 137 19.51 3.71 -6.66
CA ILE A 137 18.23 3.36 -7.31
C ILE A 137 17.63 2.10 -6.71
N GLY A 138 18.41 1.01 -6.66
CA GLY A 138 17.92 -0.27 -6.14
C GLY A 138 17.55 -0.20 -4.66
N GLU A 139 18.34 0.51 -3.84
CA GLU A 139 18.15 0.60 -2.38
C GLU A 139 16.91 1.43 -2.03
N ILE A 140 16.75 2.59 -2.67
CA ILE A 140 15.59 3.46 -2.48
C ILE A 140 14.31 2.75 -2.94
N LEU A 141 14.35 2.07 -4.09
CA LEU A 141 13.19 1.33 -4.58
C LEU A 141 12.84 0.16 -3.65
N ALA A 142 13.81 -0.63 -3.22
CA ALA A 142 13.58 -1.73 -2.28
C ALA A 142 12.98 -1.24 -0.95
N ASN A 143 13.43 -0.08 -0.44
CA ASN A 143 12.87 0.53 0.75
C ASN A 143 11.44 1.04 0.52
N ALA A 144 11.13 1.62 -0.65
CA ALA A 144 9.78 2.06 -0.99
C ALA A 144 8.79 0.90 -1.02
N PHE A 145 9.12 -0.22 -1.68
CA PHE A 145 8.28 -1.43 -1.69
C PHE A 145 8.11 -2.00 -0.28
N ARG A 146 9.20 -2.12 0.49
CA ARG A 146 9.13 -2.61 1.86
C ARG A 146 8.26 -1.72 2.76
N ALA A 147 8.34 -0.40 2.60
CA ALA A 147 7.48 0.54 3.32
C ALA A 147 6.01 0.48 2.88
N ALA A 148 5.73 0.24 1.60
CA ALA A 148 4.36 0.07 1.12
C ALA A 148 3.71 -1.24 1.62
N GLU A 149 4.49 -2.32 1.73
CA GLU A 149 3.96 -3.69 1.92
C GLU A 149 4.01 -4.23 3.36
N SER A 150 4.91 -3.70 4.20
CA SER A 150 5.13 -4.21 5.57
C SER A 150 4.25 -3.56 6.63
N GLY A 151 4.01 -4.24 7.76
CA GLY A 151 3.18 -3.72 8.86
C GLY A 151 1.76 -3.31 8.39
N ARG A 152 1.30 -2.14 8.82
CA ARG A 152 0.14 -1.47 8.21
C ARG A 152 0.57 -0.94 6.83
N ARG A 153 0.10 -1.59 5.79
CA ARG A 153 0.39 -1.23 4.39
C ARG A 153 -0.01 0.20 4.07
N GLY A 154 0.50 0.75 2.96
CA GLY A 154 0.15 2.09 2.52
C GLY A 154 0.94 2.53 1.29
N ALA A 155 1.01 3.83 1.07
CA ALA A 155 1.67 4.39 -0.10
C ALA A 155 3.13 4.77 0.17
N ALA A 156 3.98 4.60 -0.84
CA ALA A 156 5.36 5.08 -0.89
C ALA A 156 5.59 5.86 -2.20
N TYR A 157 6.29 6.98 -2.13
CA TYR A 157 6.60 7.83 -3.27
C TYR A 157 8.12 7.95 -3.47
N VAL A 158 8.55 7.92 -4.72
CA VAL A 158 9.94 8.11 -5.13
C VAL A 158 10.01 9.14 -6.27
N SER A 159 10.72 10.23 -6.02
CA SER A 159 11.07 11.25 -7.01
C SER A 159 12.27 10.79 -7.84
N LEU A 160 12.20 11.00 -9.15
CA LEU A 160 13.17 10.56 -10.16
C LEU A 160 13.74 11.79 -10.89
N PRO A 161 14.87 12.37 -10.44
CA PRO A 161 15.52 13.44 -11.18
C PRO A 161 15.87 13.00 -12.60
N ASN A 162 15.54 13.86 -13.57
CA ASN A 162 15.67 13.51 -14.98
C ASN A 162 17.10 13.16 -15.38
N ASP A 163 18.11 13.88 -14.87
CA ASP A 163 19.51 13.60 -15.13
C ASP A 163 19.93 12.24 -14.56
N VAL A 164 19.53 11.90 -13.33
CA VAL A 164 19.84 10.60 -12.73
C VAL A 164 19.27 9.42 -13.53
N MET A 165 18.09 9.59 -14.14
CA MET A 165 17.48 8.54 -14.97
C MET A 165 18.16 8.39 -16.34
N ASN A 166 18.79 9.45 -16.86
CA ASN A 166 19.46 9.44 -18.16
C ASN A 166 20.95 9.11 -18.06
N ASP A 167 21.58 9.47 -16.94
CA ASP A 167 23.00 9.26 -16.70
C ASP A 167 23.36 7.75 -16.59
N PRO A 168 24.61 7.38 -16.89
CA PRO A 168 25.15 6.06 -16.60
C PRO A 168 25.00 5.69 -15.12
N ALA A 169 24.60 4.45 -14.84
CA ALA A 169 24.44 3.94 -13.49
C ALA A 169 24.95 2.48 -13.41
N PRO A 170 25.43 2.04 -12.22
CA PRO A 170 25.83 0.65 -12.04
C PRO A 170 24.64 -0.29 -12.25
N ASP A 171 24.85 -1.35 -13.04
CA ASP A 171 23.87 -2.41 -13.27
C ASP A 171 23.69 -3.30 -12.03
N ARG A 172 23.08 -2.72 -10.98
CA ARG A 172 22.85 -3.36 -9.69
C ARG A 172 21.36 -3.54 -9.47
N VAL A 173 20.91 -4.78 -9.58
CA VAL A 173 19.56 -5.18 -9.20
C VAL A 173 19.60 -5.73 -7.78
N LEU A 174 18.79 -5.15 -6.89
CA LEU A 174 18.58 -5.71 -5.58
C LEU A 174 17.42 -6.69 -5.62
N THR A 175 17.72 -7.95 -5.33
CA THR A 175 16.68 -8.95 -5.13
C THR A 175 15.83 -8.54 -3.92
N PRO A 176 14.50 -8.48 -4.05
CA PRO A 176 13.64 -8.10 -2.94
C PRO A 176 13.83 -9.06 -1.76
N ALA A 177 14.15 -8.52 -0.59
CA ALA A 177 14.03 -9.29 0.64
C ALA A 177 12.54 -9.46 0.94
N ARG A 178 12.10 -10.70 1.19
CA ARG A 178 10.72 -10.96 1.63
C ARG A 178 10.46 -10.19 2.92
N VAL A 179 9.31 -9.51 3.01
CA VAL A 179 8.86 -8.93 4.27
C VAL A 179 8.78 -10.05 5.32
N PRO A 180 9.49 -9.92 6.46
CA PRO A 180 9.50 -10.97 7.47
C PRO A 180 8.08 -11.16 8.01
N ARG A 181 7.67 -12.41 8.17
CA ARG A 181 6.45 -12.76 8.89
C ARG A 181 6.75 -12.67 10.37
N LEU A 182 5.98 -11.85 11.08
CA LEU A 182 6.02 -11.83 12.53
C LEU A 182 5.47 -13.15 13.08
N GLY A 183 5.97 -13.56 14.25
CA GLY A 183 5.37 -14.65 15.01
C GLY A 183 3.97 -14.29 15.51
N ALA A 184 3.28 -15.27 16.09
CA ALA A 184 2.06 -15.01 16.84
C ALA A 184 2.36 -14.18 18.10
N ALA A 185 1.30 -13.67 18.73
CA ALA A 185 1.40 -13.12 20.08
C ALA A 185 1.94 -14.18 21.07
N PRO A 186 2.56 -13.77 22.18
CA PRO A 186 3.02 -14.69 23.22
C PRO A 186 1.91 -15.63 23.69
N GLU A 187 2.25 -16.90 23.95
CA GLU A 187 1.27 -17.92 24.36
C GLU A 187 0.50 -17.52 25.62
N GLU A 188 1.15 -16.81 26.55
CA GLU A 188 0.53 -16.30 27.78
C GLU A 188 -0.54 -15.23 27.49
N GLU A 189 -0.30 -14.33 26.53
CA GLU A 189 -1.29 -13.31 26.12
C GLU A 189 -2.47 -13.95 25.38
N ILE A 190 -2.21 -14.98 24.57
CA ILE A 190 -3.26 -15.76 23.91
C ILE A 190 -4.11 -16.50 24.96
N ALA A 191 -3.47 -17.14 25.95
CA ALA A 191 -4.17 -17.83 27.02
C ALA A 191 -5.03 -16.87 27.85
N GLU A 192 -4.54 -15.65 28.13
CA GLU A 192 -5.33 -14.64 28.82
C GLU A 192 -6.53 -14.17 27.97
N ALA A 193 -6.34 -13.92 26.67
CA ALA A 193 -7.45 -13.58 25.78
C ALA A 193 -8.53 -14.68 25.75
N VAL A 194 -8.13 -15.95 25.73
CA VAL A 194 -9.07 -17.09 25.83
C VAL A 194 -9.83 -17.06 27.16
N ARG A 195 -9.15 -16.88 28.30
CA ARG A 195 -9.83 -16.79 29.61
C ARG A 195 -10.84 -15.64 29.66
N LEU A 196 -10.50 -14.49 29.10
CA LEU A 196 -11.42 -13.34 29.04
C LEU A 196 -12.65 -13.66 28.17
N ILE A 197 -12.44 -14.29 27.01
CA ILE A 197 -13.53 -14.71 26.11
C ILE A 197 -14.46 -15.72 26.80
N GLU A 198 -13.91 -16.71 27.52
CA GLU A 198 -14.69 -17.73 28.23
C GLU A 198 -15.46 -17.16 29.43
N ALA A 199 -14.95 -16.11 30.07
CA ALA A 199 -15.60 -15.45 31.20
C ALA A 199 -16.68 -14.43 30.80
N ALA A 200 -16.63 -13.94 29.56
CA ALA A 200 -17.56 -12.95 29.04
C ALA A 200 -18.95 -13.55 28.78
N SER A 201 -20.00 -12.81 29.11
CA SER A 201 -21.39 -13.17 28.82
C SER A 201 -21.76 -12.83 27.37
N LEU A 202 -21.18 -11.78 26.80
CA LEU A 202 -21.40 -11.35 25.43
C LEU A 202 -20.07 -10.86 24.79
N PRO A 203 -19.13 -11.78 24.49
CA PRO A 203 -17.93 -11.44 23.73
C PRO A 203 -18.29 -11.13 22.26
N VAL A 204 -17.83 -9.97 21.77
CA VAL A 204 -18.06 -9.53 20.38
C VAL A 204 -16.74 -9.37 19.63
N LEU A 205 -16.62 -10.00 18.46
CA LEU A 205 -15.52 -9.76 17.53
C LEU A 205 -15.77 -8.48 16.73
N LEU A 206 -14.78 -7.58 16.72
CA LEU A 206 -14.73 -6.41 15.84
C LEU A 206 -13.68 -6.64 14.75
N LEU A 207 -14.14 -6.91 13.53
CA LEU A 207 -13.26 -7.20 12.39
C LEU A 207 -12.97 -5.92 11.60
N GLY A 208 -11.72 -5.49 11.59
CA GLY A 208 -11.26 -4.36 10.79
C GLY A 208 -10.62 -4.74 9.46
N MET A 209 -9.95 -3.76 8.85
CA MET A 209 -9.30 -3.87 7.55
C MET A 209 -8.39 -5.10 7.45
N ASP A 210 -7.50 -5.31 8.41
CA ASP A 210 -6.49 -6.36 8.31
C ASP A 210 -7.07 -7.76 8.55
N ALA A 211 -8.27 -7.89 9.12
CA ALA A 211 -8.99 -9.16 9.17
C ALA A 211 -9.43 -9.64 7.77
N SER A 212 -9.63 -8.72 6.82
CA SER A 212 -10.06 -9.04 5.44
C SER A 212 -8.98 -9.67 4.56
N ARG A 213 -7.71 -9.68 5.01
CA ARG A 213 -6.61 -10.32 4.26
C ARG A 213 -6.88 -11.82 4.13
N PRO A 214 -6.63 -12.47 2.98
CA PRO A 214 -7.08 -13.85 2.74
C PRO A 214 -6.68 -14.86 3.83
N ALA A 215 -5.43 -14.82 4.31
CA ALA A 215 -4.95 -15.70 5.37
C ALA A 215 -5.62 -15.41 6.73
N ASN A 216 -5.81 -14.14 7.06
CA ASN A 216 -6.44 -13.72 8.31
C ASN A 216 -7.95 -14.03 8.29
N ALA A 217 -8.62 -13.78 7.16
CA ALA A 217 -10.01 -14.12 6.98
C ALA A 217 -10.23 -15.64 7.10
N ALA A 218 -9.31 -16.46 6.60
CA ALA A 218 -9.36 -17.92 6.81
C ALA A 218 -9.22 -18.29 8.29
N ALA A 219 -8.31 -17.67 9.04
CA ALA A 219 -8.14 -17.90 10.48
C ALA A 219 -9.38 -17.46 11.29
N VAL A 220 -9.94 -16.28 10.99
CA VAL A 220 -11.18 -15.79 11.61
C VAL A 220 -12.35 -16.73 11.31
N ARG A 221 -12.46 -17.23 10.08
CA ARG A 221 -13.50 -18.21 9.70
C ARG A 221 -13.35 -19.53 10.46
N ALA A 222 -12.13 -20.00 10.67
CA ALA A 222 -11.87 -21.20 11.46
C ALA A 222 -12.28 -20.98 12.92
N LEU A 223 -11.95 -19.82 13.50
CA LEU A 223 -12.38 -19.43 14.83
C LEU A 223 -13.91 -19.41 14.95
N LEU A 224 -14.61 -18.72 14.04
CA LEU A 224 -16.08 -18.63 14.03
C LEU A 224 -16.76 -19.98 13.80
N SER A 225 -16.14 -20.88 13.05
CA SER A 225 -16.67 -22.22 12.83
C SER A 225 -16.55 -23.11 14.06
N ALA A 226 -15.50 -22.95 14.87
CA ALA A 226 -15.30 -23.70 16.11
C ALA A 226 -16.08 -23.08 17.28
N HIS A 227 -16.16 -21.74 17.30
CA HIS A 227 -16.76 -20.95 18.37
C HIS A 227 -17.63 -19.86 17.74
N PRO A 228 -18.95 -20.10 17.60
CA PRO A 228 -19.88 -19.08 17.12
C PRO A 228 -19.90 -17.89 18.07
N LEU A 229 -19.28 -16.78 17.66
CA LEU A 229 -19.17 -15.54 18.44
C LEU A 229 -19.92 -14.43 17.71
N ALA A 230 -20.61 -13.58 18.48
CA ALA A 230 -21.20 -12.36 17.96
C ALA A 230 -20.12 -11.52 17.26
N THR A 231 -20.38 -11.07 16.03
CA THR A 231 -19.36 -10.48 15.18
C THR A 231 -19.90 -9.27 14.43
N VAL A 232 -19.12 -8.20 14.41
CA VAL A 232 -19.34 -7.02 13.56
C VAL A 232 -18.10 -6.75 12.74
N CYS A 233 -18.23 -6.00 11.65
CA CYS A 233 -17.07 -5.54 10.89
C CYS A 233 -17.15 -4.09 10.47
N THR A 234 -16.00 -3.46 10.26
CA THR A 234 -15.94 -2.16 9.59
C THR A 234 -16.29 -2.30 8.11
N TYR A 235 -16.37 -1.20 7.36
CA TYR A 235 -16.48 -1.27 5.90
C TYR A 235 -15.30 -1.98 5.25
N GLN A 236 -14.08 -1.86 5.79
CA GLN A 236 -12.90 -2.54 5.22
C GLN A 236 -12.74 -3.97 5.71
N GLY A 237 -13.39 -4.36 6.82
CA GLY A 237 -13.54 -5.75 7.26
C GLY A 237 -14.59 -6.55 6.47
N ALA A 238 -15.16 -5.98 5.39
CA ALA A 238 -16.13 -6.66 4.56
C ALA A 238 -15.57 -7.93 3.89
N GLY A 239 -16.40 -8.97 3.80
CA GLY A 239 -16.05 -10.23 3.15
C GLY A 239 -15.37 -11.27 4.06
N VAL A 240 -15.04 -10.93 5.31
CA VAL A 240 -14.49 -11.88 6.28
C VAL A 240 -15.54 -12.92 6.69
N VAL A 241 -16.72 -12.47 7.09
CA VAL A 241 -17.77 -13.33 7.65
C VAL A 241 -18.45 -14.15 6.54
N PRO A 242 -18.43 -15.51 6.62
CA PRO A 242 -19.04 -16.38 5.62
C PRO A 242 -20.56 -16.49 5.81
N ARG A 243 -21.27 -16.96 4.78
CA ARG A 243 -22.74 -17.17 4.84
C ARG A 243 -23.17 -18.07 6.00
N ALA A 244 -22.37 -19.08 6.33
CA ALA A 244 -22.65 -20.02 7.41
C ALA A 244 -22.59 -19.40 8.82
N ALA A 245 -22.02 -18.20 8.97
CA ALA A 245 -21.90 -17.49 10.25
C ALA A 245 -22.79 -16.24 10.30
N LEU A 246 -23.76 -16.09 9.38
CA LEU A 246 -24.64 -14.91 9.34
C LEU A 246 -25.53 -14.79 10.58
N ASP A 247 -25.89 -15.90 11.21
CA ASP A 247 -26.69 -15.89 12.44
C ASP A 247 -25.96 -15.20 13.61
N CYS A 248 -24.64 -15.11 13.54
CA CYS A 248 -23.79 -14.41 14.52
C CYS A 248 -23.31 -13.04 14.02
N PHE A 249 -23.75 -12.58 12.85
CA PHE A 249 -23.25 -11.36 12.22
C PHE A 249 -24.17 -10.16 12.48
N GLY A 250 -23.73 -9.23 13.30
CA GLY A 250 -24.44 -7.99 13.62
C GLY A 250 -24.43 -6.94 12.50
N GLY A 251 -23.74 -7.21 11.38
CA GLY A 251 -23.62 -6.28 10.27
C GLY A 251 -22.33 -5.45 10.31
N ARG A 252 -22.35 -4.33 9.58
CA ARG A 252 -21.21 -3.42 9.49
C ARG A 252 -21.39 -2.22 10.41
N ILE A 253 -20.31 -1.73 11.00
CA ILE A 253 -20.25 -0.44 11.71
C ILE A 253 -19.54 0.60 10.85
N GLY A 254 -19.83 1.87 11.12
CA GLY A 254 -19.27 3.00 10.39
C GLY A 254 -20.23 4.18 10.27
N LEU A 255 -19.68 5.38 10.09
CA LEU A 255 -20.37 6.66 9.83
C LEU A 255 -21.29 7.18 10.95
N PHE A 256 -22.27 6.40 11.38
CA PHE A 256 -23.30 6.81 12.34
C PHE A 256 -23.51 5.74 13.41
N HIS A 257 -23.62 6.16 14.67
CA HIS A 257 -23.96 5.30 15.81
C HIS A 257 -25.47 5.05 15.85
N ASN A 258 -25.98 4.24 14.92
CA ASN A 258 -27.42 3.95 14.81
C ASN A 258 -27.74 2.57 14.19
N GLN A 259 -26.74 1.71 14.03
CA GLN A 259 -26.86 0.38 13.45
C GLN A 259 -27.11 -0.68 14.53
N PRO A 260 -27.68 -1.85 14.17
CA PRO A 260 -27.77 -3.00 15.07
C PRO A 260 -26.42 -3.43 15.64
N SER A 261 -25.37 -3.31 14.84
CA SER A 261 -23.99 -3.57 15.21
C SER A 261 -23.46 -2.63 16.31
N ASP A 262 -23.89 -1.36 16.33
CA ASP A 262 -23.53 -0.43 17.42
C ASP A 262 -24.16 -0.85 18.75
N ARG A 263 -25.44 -1.23 18.73
CA ARG A 263 -26.13 -1.72 19.94
C ARG A 263 -25.51 -3.01 20.48
N LEU A 264 -25.03 -3.86 19.57
CA LEU A 264 -24.33 -5.09 19.94
C LEU A 264 -22.99 -4.78 20.61
N LEU A 265 -22.24 -3.79 20.12
CA LEU A 265 -21.02 -3.32 20.76
C LEU A 265 -21.29 -2.64 22.10
N ASP A 266 -22.32 -1.79 22.20
CA ASP A 266 -22.72 -1.12 23.44
C ASP A 266 -23.12 -2.12 24.55
N ALA A 267 -23.69 -3.27 24.16
CA ALA A 267 -24.09 -4.33 25.08
C ALA A 267 -22.97 -5.32 25.42
N ALA A 268 -21.85 -5.31 24.68
CA ALA A 268 -20.76 -6.24 24.87
C ALA A 268 -20.04 -5.97 26.20
N ASP A 269 -19.76 -7.03 26.95
CA ASP A 269 -18.88 -6.97 28.12
C ASP A 269 -17.41 -7.27 27.77
N LEU A 270 -17.15 -7.73 26.55
CA LEU A 270 -15.82 -7.87 25.96
C LEU A 270 -15.85 -7.64 24.45
N VAL A 271 -14.96 -6.77 23.95
CA VAL A 271 -14.74 -6.57 22.51
C VAL A 271 -13.33 -7.04 22.13
N ILE A 272 -13.25 -7.94 21.15
CA ILE A 272 -11.98 -8.42 20.59
C ILE A 272 -11.81 -7.82 19.19
N ALA A 273 -10.93 -6.84 19.09
CA ALA A 273 -10.64 -6.16 17.84
C ALA A 273 -9.55 -6.91 17.05
N ILE A 274 -9.88 -7.37 15.83
CA ILE A 274 -8.96 -8.10 14.95
C ILE A 274 -8.65 -7.24 13.73
N GLY A 275 -7.39 -6.83 13.61
CA GLY A 275 -6.92 -6.05 12.46
C GLY A 275 -7.63 -4.71 12.28
N TYR A 276 -8.09 -4.12 13.38
CA TYR A 276 -8.86 -2.88 13.41
C TYR A 276 -7.97 -1.64 13.51
N ASN A 277 -8.36 -0.61 12.76
CA ASN A 277 -7.79 0.72 12.86
C ASN A 277 -8.90 1.76 13.18
N PRO A 278 -8.66 2.70 14.11
CA PRO A 278 -9.65 3.74 14.43
C PRO A 278 -10.03 4.67 13.27
N ILE A 279 -9.26 4.70 12.17
CA ILE A 279 -9.69 5.43 10.97
C ILE A 279 -10.97 4.85 10.35
N GLU A 280 -11.28 3.59 10.65
CA GLU A 280 -12.38 2.85 10.04
C GLU A 280 -13.73 3.13 10.71
N TYR A 281 -13.73 3.40 12.02
CA TYR A 281 -14.89 3.80 12.83
C TYR A 281 -14.44 4.18 14.24
#